data_AF-A0A7S2GW93-F1
#
_entry.id   AF-A0A7S2GW93-F1
#
_cell.length_a   1.000
_cell.length_b   1.000
_cell.length_c   1.000
_cell.angle_alpha   90.00
_cell.angle_beta   90.00
_cell.angle_gamma   90.00
#
_symmetry.space_group_name_H-M   'P 1'
#
loop_
_entity.id
_entity.type
_entity.pdbx_description
1 polymer ?
#
loop_
_entity_poly.entity_id
_entity_poly.type
_entity_poly.pdbx_seq_one_letter_code
_entity_poly.pdbx_strand_id
1 'polypeptide(L)'
;AKKQAVEADQARIAKEEVETKAIASNAKAELDVVMPMLNSALAAVDKLEKGDISEVKNFTKPPALVVLTLSAVMILFNKPTDWANAKKALGAADFLSNVKNYDKDNIKDSVVRKLQKYIQDPDFKVENVLRSSKAGGALCVWVHAMNTYAEVSTTVAPKRAALKAAEKSLAEKQKALAEAEAELAVVIAKVTALGEKYDNSVGEKNRLREESEALESKLERADKLVKGLSGEYTRWQASIGTFKGMTQNAIGDSLI
;
A
#
# COMPACT_ATOMS: atom_id res chain seq x y z
N ALA A 1 -13.62 -21.34 -1.06
CA ALA A 1 -12.15 -21.53 -1.11
C ALA A 1 -11.44 -20.35 -1.77
N LYS A 2 -11.42 -20.21 -3.12
CA LYS A 2 -10.63 -19.15 -3.79
C LYS A 2 -11.04 -17.71 -3.42
N LYS A 3 -12.35 -17.43 -3.32
CA LYS A 3 -12.86 -16.12 -2.84
C LYS A 3 -12.41 -15.76 -1.43
N GLN A 4 -12.56 -16.69 -0.48
CA GLN A 4 -12.13 -16.49 0.91
C GLN A 4 -10.61 -16.29 1.03
N ALA A 5 -9.82 -16.95 0.19
CA ALA A 5 -8.37 -16.77 0.17
C ALA A 5 -8.00 -15.35 -0.30
N VAL A 6 -8.63 -14.85 -1.37
CA VAL A 6 -8.42 -13.47 -1.86
C VAL A 6 -8.84 -12.44 -0.81
N GLU A 7 -9.99 -12.61 -0.16
CA GLU A 7 -10.45 -11.73 0.93
C GLU A 7 -9.48 -11.73 2.13
N ALA A 8 -8.94 -12.89 2.50
CA ALA A 8 -7.95 -13.01 3.57
C ALA A 8 -6.61 -12.34 3.20
N ASP A 9 -6.15 -12.51 1.95
CA ASP A 9 -4.94 -11.85 1.45
C ASP A 9 -5.12 -10.33 1.37
N GLN A 10 -6.29 -9.85 0.95
CA GLN A 10 -6.62 -8.43 0.96
C GLN A 10 -6.54 -7.83 2.36
N ALA A 11 -7.13 -8.49 3.36
CA ALA A 11 -7.07 -8.03 4.76
C ALA A 11 -5.63 -8.02 5.30
N ARG A 12 -4.84 -9.05 4.97
CA ARG A 12 -3.43 -9.13 5.37
C ARG A 12 -2.60 -8.01 4.74
N ILE A 13 -2.74 -7.79 3.43
CA ILE A 13 -2.01 -6.75 2.69
C ILE A 13 -2.39 -5.36 3.19
N ALA A 14 -3.68 -5.12 3.48
CA ALA A 14 -4.13 -3.84 4.06
C ALA A 14 -3.50 -3.58 5.44
N LYS A 15 -3.34 -4.60 6.27
CA LYS A 15 -2.65 -4.48 7.56
C LYS A 15 -1.17 -4.16 7.37
N GLU A 16 -0.49 -4.89 6.48
CA GLU A 16 0.93 -4.64 6.14
C GLU A 16 1.14 -3.21 5.57
N GLU A 17 0.18 -2.69 4.81
CA GLU A 17 0.21 -1.31 4.30
C GLU A 17 0.14 -0.27 5.43
N VAL A 18 -0.75 -0.47 6.41
CA VAL A 18 -0.85 0.40 7.59
C VAL A 18 0.44 0.37 8.40
N GLU A 19 1.01 -0.82 8.63
CA GLU A 19 2.28 -0.98 9.34
C GLU A 19 3.43 -0.30 8.60
N THR A 20 3.52 -0.46 7.28
CA THR A 20 4.54 0.18 6.44
C THR A 20 4.43 1.70 6.49
N LYS A 21 3.20 2.24 6.41
CA LYS A 21 2.92 3.67 6.55
C LYS A 21 3.29 4.20 7.94
N ALA A 22 3.03 3.44 9.00
CA ALA A 22 3.41 3.81 10.36
C ALA A 22 4.95 3.88 10.52
N ILE A 23 5.68 2.90 9.98
CA ILE A 23 7.15 2.90 9.98
C ILE A 23 7.68 4.12 9.22
N ALA A 24 7.10 4.44 8.06
CA ALA A 24 7.47 5.63 7.28
C ALA A 24 7.24 6.93 8.06
N SER A 25 6.07 7.06 8.70
CA SER A 25 5.72 8.23 9.49
C SER A 25 6.64 8.42 10.68
N ASN A 26 6.95 7.35 11.42
CA ASN A 26 7.85 7.39 12.57
C ASN A 26 9.28 7.77 12.16
N ALA A 27 9.81 7.16 11.09
CA ALA A 27 11.14 7.48 10.58
C ALA A 27 11.24 8.94 10.09
N LYS A 28 10.16 9.48 9.51
CA LYS A 28 10.10 10.88 9.09
C LYS A 28 10.01 11.82 10.29
N ALA A 29 9.17 11.51 11.28
CA ALA A 29 8.99 12.32 12.47
C ALA A 29 10.31 12.48 13.26
N GLU A 30 11.08 11.39 13.41
CA GLU A 30 12.39 11.44 14.06
C GLU A 30 13.36 12.39 13.35
N LEU A 31 13.38 12.37 12.02
CA LEU A 31 14.21 13.28 11.22
C LEU A 31 13.72 14.73 11.28
N ASP A 32 12.41 14.94 11.22
CA ASP A 32 11.80 16.28 11.24
C ASP A 32 12.02 17.01 12.57
N VAL A 33 12.29 16.28 13.67
CA VAL A 33 12.67 16.89 14.96
C VAL A 33 14.06 17.54 14.90
N VAL A 34 15.02 16.94 14.18
CA VAL A 34 16.41 17.44 14.12
C VAL A 34 16.69 18.39 12.97
N MET A 35 15.91 18.33 11.88
CA MET A 35 16.07 19.23 10.74
C MET A 35 16.01 20.73 11.10
N PRO A 36 15.11 21.22 11.97
CA PRO A 36 15.09 22.61 12.40
C PRO A 36 16.35 23.03 13.16
N MET A 37 16.88 22.16 14.01
CA MET A 37 18.11 22.42 14.77
C MET A 37 19.30 22.55 13.81
N LEU A 38 19.40 21.64 12.84
CA LEU A 38 20.42 21.66 11.81
C LEU A 38 20.35 22.92 10.94
N ASN A 39 19.16 23.27 10.45
CA ASN A 39 18.96 24.46 9.62
C ASN A 39 19.27 25.75 10.38
N SER A 40 18.86 25.84 11.65
CA SER A 40 19.18 26.98 12.51
C SER A 40 20.69 27.12 12.71
N ALA A 41 21.38 25.99 12.92
CA ALA A 41 22.82 25.97 13.07
C ALA A 41 23.57 26.38 11.79
N LEU A 42 23.14 25.88 10.63
CA LEU A 42 23.69 26.29 9.33
C LEU A 42 23.45 27.78 9.07
N ALA A 43 22.27 28.31 9.42
CA ALA A 43 21.98 29.74 9.33
C ALA A 43 22.86 30.58 10.28
N ALA A 44 23.18 30.08 11.48
CA ALA A 44 24.09 30.74 12.40
C ALA A 44 25.52 30.78 11.86
N VAL A 45 26.00 29.70 11.23
CA VAL A 45 27.30 29.65 10.54
C VAL A 45 27.30 30.52 9.28
N ASP A 46 26.17 30.62 8.58
CA ASP A 46 26.06 31.43 7.36
C ASP A 46 26.20 32.93 7.64
N LYS A 47 25.69 33.39 8.78
CA LYS A 47 25.83 34.76 9.29
C LYS A 47 27.23 35.13 9.78
N LEU A 48 28.17 34.17 9.83
CA LEU A 48 29.55 34.46 10.23
C LEU A 48 30.33 35.08 9.07
N GLU A 49 30.98 36.21 9.36
CA GLU A 49 31.88 36.86 8.41
C GLU A 49 33.33 36.43 8.65
N LYS A 50 34.19 36.68 7.65
CA LYS A 50 35.64 36.42 7.78
C LYS A 50 36.27 37.20 8.94
N GLY A 51 35.72 38.36 9.29
CA GLY A 51 36.15 39.16 10.45
C GLY A 51 35.94 38.43 11.78
N ASP A 52 34.76 37.83 11.98
CA ASP A 52 34.42 37.07 13.19
C ASP A 52 35.37 35.88 13.40
N ILE A 53 35.79 35.22 12.32
CA ILE A 53 36.76 34.10 12.36
C ILE A 53 38.19 34.60 12.63
N SER A 54 38.57 35.76 12.07
CA SER A 54 39.87 36.38 12.29
C SER A 54 40.06 36.80 13.75
N GLU A 55 39.00 37.26 14.42
CA GLU A 55 39.00 37.58 15.85
C GLU A 55 39.40 36.36 16.70
N VAL A 56 38.74 35.22 16.46
CA VAL A 56 39.03 33.97 17.18
C VAL A 56 40.45 33.46 16.90
N LYS A 57 40.94 33.61 15.66
CA LYS A 57 42.31 33.24 15.29
C LYS A 57 43.36 34.08 16.01
N ASN A 58 43.06 35.36 16.27
CA ASN A 58 43.99 36.33 16.84
C ASN A 58 44.09 36.27 18.37
N PHE A 59 43.32 35.40 19.05
CA PHE A 59 43.52 35.17 20.47
C PHE A 59 44.95 34.69 20.77
N THR A 60 45.65 35.45 21.60
CA THR A 60 46.98 35.11 22.15
C THR A 60 46.88 34.05 23.23
N LYS A 61 45.85 34.12 24.08
CA LYS A 61 45.44 33.08 25.03
C LYS A 61 43.94 32.81 24.87
N PRO A 62 43.53 31.78 24.10
CA PRO A 62 42.12 31.54 23.82
C PRO A 62 41.36 31.13 25.10
N PRO A 63 40.11 31.59 25.28
CA PRO A 63 39.24 31.09 26.35
C PRO A 63 39.07 29.57 26.26
N ALA A 64 39.03 28.88 27.40
CA ALA A 64 38.95 27.41 27.45
C ALA A 64 37.75 26.85 26.66
N LEU A 65 36.59 27.54 26.75
CA LEU A 65 35.37 27.18 26.01
C LEU A 65 35.54 27.30 24.49
N VAL A 66 36.28 28.30 24.00
CA VAL A 66 36.54 28.49 22.57
C VAL A 66 37.48 27.40 22.04
N VAL A 67 38.49 27.02 22.85
CA VAL A 67 39.36 25.86 22.53
C VAL A 67 38.53 24.58 22.44
N LEU A 68 37.62 24.36 23.39
CA LEU A 68 36.76 23.17 23.42
C LEU A 68 35.87 23.06 22.17
N THR A 69 35.23 24.16 21.77
CA THR A 69 34.43 24.22 20.54
C THR A 69 35.26 23.88 19.31
N LEU A 70 36.47 24.44 19.21
CA LEU A 70 37.32 24.22 18.05
C LEU A 70 37.91 22.82 18.02
N SER A 71 38.24 22.24 19.18
CA SER A 71 38.60 20.83 19.26
C SER A 71 37.45 19.94 18.78
N ALA A 72 36.20 20.25 19.13
CA ALA A 72 35.03 19.52 18.66
C ALA A 72 34.80 19.67 17.13
N VAL A 73 34.99 20.87 16.58
CA VAL A 73 34.97 21.09 15.11
C VAL A 73 36.09 20.29 14.42
N MET A 74 37.29 20.24 15.00
CA MET A 74 38.42 19.49 14.43
C MET A 74 38.18 17.97 14.45
N ILE A 75 37.43 17.45 15.44
CA ILE A 75 37.01 16.05 15.49
C ILE A 75 36.08 15.71 14.32
N LEU A 76 35.13 16.60 13.97
CA LEU A 76 34.27 16.42 12.79
C LEU A 76 35.08 16.33 11.50
N PHE A 77 36.10 17.18 11.33
CA PHE A 77 37.02 17.12 10.19
C PHE A 77 38.07 15.99 10.27
N ASN A 78 38.04 15.15 11.31
CA ASN A 78 39.01 14.10 11.57
C ASN A 78 40.47 14.62 11.57
N LYS A 79 40.68 15.81 12.15
CA LYS A 79 41.99 16.46 12.31
C LYS A 79 42.44 16.46 13.77
N PRO A 80 43.74 16.68 14.06
CA PRO A 80 44.23 16.76 15.43
C PRO A 80 43.54 17.89 16.22
N THR A 81 43.21 17.62 17.48
CA THR A 81 42.41 18.51 18.34
C THR A 81 43.21 19.66 18.96
N ASP A 82 44.50 19.76 18.65
CA ASP A 82 45.39 20.77 19.22
C ASP A 82 45.05 22.17 18.74
N TRP A 83 45.17 23.16 19.64
CA TRP A 83 44.94 24.57 19.33
C TRP A 83 45.76 25.07 18.14
N ALA A 84 47.02 24.63 17.99
CA ALA A 84 47.87 25.01 16.86
C ALA A 84 47.28 24.55 15.51
N ASN A 85 46.73 23.33 15.48
CA ASN A 85 46.09 22.77 14.29
C ASN A 85 44.73 23.44 14.02
N ALA A 86 43.96 23.72 15.06
CA ALA A 86 42.71 24.47 14.96
C ALA A 86 42.94 25.90 14.42
N LYS A 87 43.96 26.60 14.94
CA LYS A 87 44.36 27.95 14.49
C LYS A 87 44.80 27.95 13.03
N LYS A 88 45.50 26.91 12.58
CA LYS A 88 45.86 26.72 11.16
C LYS A 88 44.62 26.49 10.29
N ALA A 89 43.66 25.70 10.77
CA ALA A 89 42.39 25.45 10.06
C ALA A 89 41.54 26.73 9.93
N LEU A 90 41.44 27.55 10.99
CA LEU A 90 40.76 28.84 10.97
C LEU A 90 41.42 29.86 10.02
N GLY A 91 42.72 29.71 9.75
CA GLY A 91 43.45 30.54 8.81
C GLY A 91 43.21 30.20 7.35
N ALA A 92 42.59 29.05 7.04
CA ALA A 92 42.30 28.65 5.67
C ALA A 92 41.11 29.45 5.12
N ALA A 93 41.24 29.97 3.90
CA ALA A 93 40.18 30.73 3.23
C ALA A 93 38.88 29.92 3.07
N ASP A 94 39.00 28.59 2.96
CA ASP A 94 37.90 27.67 2.73
C ASP A 94 37.26 27.13 4.00
N PHE A 95 37.72 27.53 5.20
CA PHE A 95 37.22 26.97 6.47
C PHE A 95 35.69 27.08 6.58
N LEU A 96 35.13 28.27 6.42
CA LEU A 96 33.67 28.48 6.47
C LEU A 96 32.95 27.71 5.36
N SER A 97 33.53 27.63 4.16
CA SER A 97 32.97 26.84 3.06
C SER A 97 32.89 25.35 3.41
N ASN A 98 33.96 24.82 4.01
CA ASN A 98 34.02 23.42 4.45
C ASN A 98 33.06 23.11 5.60
N VAL A 99 32.80 24.06 6.51
CA VAL A 99 31.81 23.91 7.58
C VAL A 99 30.39 23.92 7.02
N LYS A 100 30.09 24.81 6.06
CA LYS A 100 28.76 24.91 5.41
C LYS A 100 28.46 23.69 4.53
N ASN A 101 29.45 23.21 3.78
CA ASN A 101 29.32 22.09 2.84
C ASN A 101 29.73 20.74 3.44
N TYR A 102 29.77 20.63 4.77
CA TYR A 102 30.17 19.41 5.44
C TYR A 102 29.17 18.28 5.14
N ASP A 103 29.70 17.08 4.85
CA ASP A 103 28.89 15.88 4.60
C ASP A 103 28.30 15.33 5.90
N LYS A 104 27.13 15.88 6.27
CA LYS A 104 26.34 15.49 7.44
C LYS A 104 25.84 14.03 7.38
N ASP A 105 25.74 13.46 6.18
CA ASP A 105 25.16 12.13 5.95
C ASP A 105 26.20 11.01 6.14
N ASN A 106 27.50 11.35 6.15
CA ASN A 106 28.62 10.41 6.23
C ASN A 106 29.52 10.63 7.46
N ILE A 107 28.91 10.92 8.62
CA ILE A 107 29.64 11.04 9.88
C ILE A 107 29.87 9.64 10.45
N LYS A 108 31.13 9.25 10.63
CA LYS A 108 31.49 7.95 11.21
C LYS A 108 31.09 7.88 12.68
N ASP A 109 30.60 6.73 13.15
CA ASP A 109 30.29 6.50 14.56
C ASP A 109 31.47 6.76 15.52
N SER A 110 32.70 6.53 15.05
CA SER A 110 33.91 6.82 15.83
C SER A 110 34.09 8.32 16.10
N VAL A 111 33.62 9.18 15.20
CA VAL A 111 33.62 10.64 15.33
C VAL A 111 32.53 11.07 16.30
N VAL A 112 31.31 10.53 16.15
CA VAL A 112 30.18 10.78 17.07
C VAL A 112 30.55 10.40 18.52
N ARG A 113 31.12 9.22 18.72
CA ARG A 113 31.57 8.77 20.06
C ARG A 113 32.64 9.67 20.68
N LYS A 114 33.52 10.26 19.86
CA LYS A 114 34.51 11.23 20.34
C LYS A 114 33.84 12.56 20.71
N LEU A 115 32.90 13.04 19.90
CA LEU A 115 32.12 14.27 20.13
C LEU A 115 31.25 14.20 21.39
N GLN A 116 30.67 13.04 21.69
CA GLN A 116 29.84 12.83 22.89
C GLN A 116 30.55 13.25 24.18
N LYS A 117 31.87 13.00 24.29
CA LYS A 117 32.65 13.39 25.48
C LYS A 117 32.68 14.91 25.70
N TYR A 118 32.58 15.69 24.63
CA TYR A 118 32.56 17.15 24.67
C TYR A 118 31.14 17.68 24.89
N ILE A 119 30.14 17.04 24.28
CA ILE A 119 28.73 17.46 24.37
C ILE A 119 28.12 17.15 25.74
N GLN A 120 28.59 16.10 26.41
CA GLN A 120 28.19 15.74 27.77
C GLN A 120 28.85 16.61 28.85
N ASP A 121 29.84 17.43 28.47
CA ASP A 121 30.49 18.36 29.40
C ASP A 121 29.49 19.48 29.78
N PRO A 122 29.17 19.67 31.08
CA PRO A 122 28.25 20.72 31.54
C PRO A 122 28.67 22.14 31.17
N ASP A 123 29.96 22.38 30.97
CA ASP A 123 30.52 23.68 30.62
C ASP A 123 30.36 23.98 29.12
N PHE A 124 30.24 22.95 28.28
CA PHE A 124 30.08 23.05 26.82
C PHE A 124 28.62 23.29 26.42
N LYS A 125 28.07 24.40 26.88
CA LYS A 125 26.73 24.88 26.49
C LYS A 125 26.85 26.06 25.54
N VAL A 126 25.97 26.09 24.53
CA VAL A 126 25.88 27.16 23.53
C VAL A 126 25.90 28.55 24.18
N GLU A 127 25.13 28.76 25.25
CA GLU A 127 25.01 30.04 25.96
C GLU A 127 26.34 30.50 26.59
N ASN A 128 27.11 29.56 27.14
CA ASN A 128 28.40 29.84 27.77
C ASN A 128 29.45 30.22 26.73
N VAL A 129 29.47 29.50 25.60
CA VAL A 129 30.40 29.77 24.49
C VAL A 129 30.06 31.08 23.79
N LEU A 130 28.77 31.38 23.61
CA LEU A 130 28.31 32.63 22.97
C LEU A 130 28.75 33.88 23.74
N ARG A 131 28.80 33.80 25.08
CA ARG A 131 29.32 34.87 25.95
C ARG A 131 30.81 35.12 25.74
N SER A 132 31.56 34.11 25.31
CA SER A 132 33.00 34.21 25.06
C SER A 132 33.33 34.70 23.66
N SER A 133 32.59 34.23 22.65
CA SER A 133 32.80 34.63 21.25
C SER A 133 31.56 34.33 20.41
N LYS A 134 31.18 35.28 19.53
CA LYS A 134 30.11 35.12 18.54
C LYS A 134 30.38 33.94 17.59
N ALA A 135 31.59 33.89 17.01
CA ALA A 135 32.01 32.79 16.14
C ALA A 135 32.09 31.45 16.88
N GLY A 136 32.59 31.46 18.13
CA GLY A 136 32.59 30.28 18.99
C GLY A 136 31.18 29.76 19.26
N GLY A 137 30.22 30.65 19.56
CA GLY A 137 28.82 30.28 19.80
C GLY A 137 28.15 29.66 18.58
N ALA A 138 28.30 30.27 17.40
CA ALA A 138 27.73 29.74 16.16
C ALA A 138 28.32 28.38 15.76
N LEU A 139 29.65 28.19 15.91
CA LEU A 139 30.30 26.90 15.70
C LEU A 139 29.86 25.86 16.73
N CYS A 140 29.61 26.27 17.98
CA CYS A 140 29.10 25.38 19.02
C CYS A 140 27.70 24.85 18.66
N VAL A 141 26.75 25.74 18.29
CA VAL A 141 25.41 25.33 17.82
C VAL A 141 25.51 24.35 16.65
N TRP A 142 26.41 24.60 15.71
CA TRP A 142 26.67 23.72 14.57
C TRP A 142 27.18 22.34 14.98
N VAL A 143 28.16 22.27 15.89
CA VAL A 143 28.66 20.97 16.41
C VAL A 143 27.55 20.18 17.10
N HIS A 144 26.76 20.82 17.96
CA HIS A 144 25.63 20.17 18.65
C HIS A 144 24.60 19.63 17.63
N ALA A 145 24.20 20.47 16.67
CA ALA A 145 23.23 20.06 15.65
C ALA A 145 23.76 18.93 14.77
N MET A 146 25.04 18.93 14.41
CA MET A 146 25.66 17.84 13.64
C MET A 146 25.73 16.53 14.42
N ASN A 147 26.02 16.58 15.72
CA ASN A 147 26.01 15.38 16.55
C ASN A 147 24.59 14.80 16.67
N THR A 148 23.59 15.62 17.02
CA THR A 148 22.20 15.14 17.16
C THR A 148 21.66 14.62 15.83
N TYR A 149 22.00 15.28 14.70
CA TYR A 149 21.67 14.77 13.37
C TYR A 149 22.33 13.41 13.10
N ALA A 150 23.62 13.25 13.40
CA ALA A 150 24.33 11.99 13.19
C ALA A 150 23.72 10.83 14.00
N GLU A 151 23.38 11.07 15.27
CA GLU A 151 22.74 10.05 16.13
C GLU A 151 21.38 9.61 15.60
N VAL A 152 20.55 10.58 15.22
CA VAL A 152 19.23 10.30 14.64
C VAL A 152 19.38 9.64 13.28
N SER A 153 20.29 10.12 12.42
CA SER A 153 20.53 9.55 11.10
C SER A 153 20.98 8.09 11.18
N THR A 154 21.89 7.74 12.09
CA THR A 154 22.30 6.35 12.34
C THR A 154 21.13 5.48 12.81
N THR A 155 20.19 6.04 13.57
CA THR A 155 18.98 5.32 14.03
C THR A 155 17.91 5.20 12.93
N VAL A 156 17.79 6.22 12.08
CA VAL A 156 16.79 6.29 10.99
C VAL A 156 17.25 5.56 9.74
N ALA A 157 18.55 5.45 9.48
CA ALA A 157 19.12 4.72 8.34
C ALA A 157 18.64 3.26 8.23
N PRO A 158 18.71 2.42 9.28
CA PRO A 158 18.17 1.06 9.22
C PRO A 158 16.65 1.06 9.04
N LYS A 159 15.92 2.01 9.65
CA LYS A 159 14.46 2.14 9.47
C LYS A 159 14.09 2.49 8.02
N ARG A 160 14.85 3.37 7.37
CA ARG A 160 14.67 3.71 5.94
C ARG A 160 14.98 2.53 5.02
N ALA A 161 16.04 1.77 5.32
CA ALA A 161 16.37 0.57 4.57
C ALA A 161 15.27 -0.51 4.71
N ALA A 162 14.79 -0.73 5.94
CA ALA A 162 13.68 -1.63 6.24
C ALA A 162 12.38 -1.16 5.55
N LEU A 163 12.08 0.13 5.58
CA LEU A 163 10.93 0.72 4.89
C LEU A 163 10.98 0.44 3.39
N LYS A 164 12.12 0.71 2.74
CA LYS A 164 12.29 0.47 1.30
C LYS A 164 12.09 -1.01 0.94
N ALA A 165 12.57 -1.92 1.80
CA ALA A 165 12.36 -3.36 1.61
C ALA A 165 10.89 -3.76 1.80
N ALA A 166 10.22 -3.20 2.83
CA ALA A 166 8.80 -3.42 3.10
C ALA A 166 7.91 -2.89 1.98
N GLU A 167 8.15 -1.67 1.49
CA GLU A 167 7.44 -1.07 0.36
C GLU A 167 7.58 -1.90 -0.91
N LYS A 168 8.79 -2.41 -1.20
CA LYS A 168 9.02 -3.31 -2.33
C LYS A 168 8.19 -4.59 -2.19
N SER A 169 8.23 -5.23 -1.03
CA SER A 169 7.45 -6.46 -0.78
C SER A 169 5.95 -6.21 -0.84
N LEU A 170 5.49 -5.08 -0.31
CA LEU A 170 4.08 -4.67 -0.36
C LEU A 170 3.62 -4.46 -1.80
N ALA A 171 4.41 -3.80 -2.63
CA ALA A 171 4.10 -3.59 -4.05
C ALA A 171 3.99 -4.92 -4.81
N GLU A 172 4.89 -5.87 -4.55
CA GLU A 172 4.82 -7.23 -5.13
C GLU A 172 3.55 -7.97 -4.70
N LYS A 173 3.18 -7.89 -3.41
CA LYS A 173 1.97 -8.52 -2.88
C LYS A 173 0.69 -7.87 -3.41
N GLN A 174 0.63 -6.55 -3.49
CA GLN A 174 -0.51 -5.81 -4.06
C GLN A 174 -0.70 -6.15 -5.53
N LYS A 175 0.38 -6.31 -6.30
CA LYS A 175 0.30 -6.76 -7.69
C LYS A 175 -0.29 -8.17 -7.79
N ALA A 176 0.20 -9.11 -6.98
CA ALA A 176 -0.31 -10.48 -6.95
C ALA A 176 -1.79 -10.54 -6.53
N LEU A 177 -2.20 -9.70 -5.58
CA LEU A 177 -3.60 -9.58 -5.16
C LEU A 177 -4.48 -9.10 -6.33
N ALA A 178 -4.06 -8.06 -7.05
CA ALA A 178 -4.81 -7.54 -8.19
C ALA A 178 -4.99 -8.58 -9.30
N GLU A 179 -3.95 -9.39 -9.57
CA GLU A 179 -4.03 -10.52 -10.50
C GLU A 179 -5.03 -11.58 -10.02
N ALA A 180 -4.98 -11.95 -8.73
CA ALA A 180 -5.90 -12.93 -8.15
C ALA A 180 -7.36 -12.44 -8.12
N GLU A 181 -7.60 -11.16 -7.86
CA GLU A 181 -8.93 -10.52 -7.92
C GLU A 181 -9.48 -10.52 -9.34
N ALA A 182 -8.66 -10.22 -10.34
CA ALA A 182 -9.05 -10.26 -11.74
C ALA A 182 -9.44 -11.68 -12.18
N GLU A 183 -8.65 -12.69 -11.81
CA GLU A 183 -9.00 -14.09 -12.06
C GLU A 183 -10.31 -14.50 -11.37
N LEU A 184 -10.49 -14.07 -10.12
CA LEU A 184 -11.69 -14.36 -9.35
C LEU A 184 -12.93 -13.74 -10.02
N ALA A 185 -12.84 -12.51 -10.52
CA ALA A 185 -13.92 -11.85 -11.24
C ALA A 185 -14.33 -12.62 -12.50
N VAL A 186 -13.36 -13.13 -13.27
CA VAL A 186 -13.64 -13.97 -14.44
C VAL A 186 -14.36 -15.26 -14.06
N VAL A 187 -13.92 -15.93 -12.98
CA VAL A 187 -14.56 -17.17 -12.52
C VAL A 187 -15.98 -16.90 -12.03
N ILE A 188 -16.20 -15.83 -11.26
CA ILE A 188 -17.53 -15.44 -10.79
C ILE A 188 -18.46 -15.19 -11.97
N ALA A 189 -18.02 -14.42 -12.98
CA ALA A 189 -18.82 -14.16 -14.18
C ALA A 189 -19.22 -15.46 -14.92
N LYS A 190 -18.29 -16.41 -15.04
CA LYS A 190 -18.57 -17.73 -15.64
C LYS A 190 -19.58 -18.55 -14.82
N VAL A 191 -19.44 -18.55 -13.49
CA VAL A 191 -20.37 -19.25 -12.60
C VAL A 191 -21.77 -18.66 -12.71
N THR A 192 -21.89 -17.33 -12.72
CA THR A 192 -23.19 -16.65 -12.91
C THR A 192 -23.83 -17.03 -14.23
N ALA A 193 -23.09 -16.94 -15.34
CA ALA A 193 -23.60 -17.30 -16.67
C ALA A 193 -24.02 -18.78 -16.77
N LEU A 194 -23.27 -19.68 -16.13
CA LEU A 194 -23.64 -21.10 -16.06
C LEU A 194 -24.89 -21.32 -15.20
N GLY A 195 -25.03 -20.59 -14.10
CA GLY A 195 -26.23 -20.61 -13.25
C GLY A 195 -27.48 -20.20 -14.05
N GLU A 196 -27.41 -19.06 -14.75
CA GLU A 196 -28.52 -18.59 -15.61
C GLU A 196 -28.87 -19.61 -16.70
N LYS A 197 -27.86 -20.19 -17.37
CA LYS A 197 -28.08 -21.22 -18.39
C LYS A 197 -28.72 -22.48 -17.80
N TYR A 198 -28.30 -22.89 -16.61
CA TYR A 198 -28.85 -24.04 -15.91
C TYR A 198 -30.32 -23.80 -15.56
N ASP A 199 -30.65 -22.66 -14.96
CA ASP A 199 -32.02 -22.31 -14.57
C ASP A 199 -32.94 -22.25 -15.79
N ASN A 200 -32.50 -21.64 -16.89
CA ASN A 200 -33.24 -21.62 -18.16
C ASN A 200 -33.46 -23.03 -18.72
N SER A 201 -32.43 -23.89 -18.72
CA SER A 201 -32.54 -25.26 -19.23
C SER A 201 -33.44 -26.13 -18.36
N VAL A 202 -33.43 -25.94 -17.04
CA VAL A 202 -34.35 -26.63 -16.12
C VAL A 202 -35.78 -26.15 -16.34
N GLY A 203 -35.98 -24.85 -16.51
CA GLY A 203 -37.28 -24.28 -16.86
C GLY A 203 -37.85 -24.87 -18.15
N GLU A 204 -37.07 -24.90 -19.22
CA GLU A 204 -37.49 -25.46 -20.50
C GLU A 204 -37.76 -26.98 -20.42
N LYS A 205 -36.92 -27.72 -19.68
CA LYS A 205 -37.15 -29.16 -19.45
C LYS A 205 -38.49 -29.39 -18.75
N ASN A 206 -38.80 -28.59 -17.73
CA ASN A 206 -40.05 -28.72 -16.98
C ASN A 206 -41.25 -28.35 -17.87
N ARG A 207 -41.15 -27.27 -18.66
CA ARG A 207 -42.17 -26.88 -19.63
C ARG A 207 -42.47 -27.98 -20.65
N LEU A 208 -41.43 -28.55 -21.26
CA LEU A 208 -41.58 -29.63 -22.25
C LEU A 208 -42.15 -30.91 -21.61
N ARG A 209 -41.79 -31.18 -20.36
CA ARG A 209 -42.35 -32.32 -19.61
C ARG A 209 -43.85 -32.14 -19.39
N GLU A 210 -44.28 -30.97 -18.93
CA GLU A 210 -45.71 -30.66 -18.74
C GLU A 210 -46.49 -30.76 -20.06
N GLU A 211 -45.91 -30.26 -21.16
CA GLU A 211 -46.50 -30.35 -22.50
C GLU A 211 -46.62 -31.81 -22.98
N SER A 212 -45.60 -32.64 -22.73
CA SER A 212 -45.60 -34.07 -23.05
C SER A 212 -46.67 -34.82 -22.27
N GLU A 213 -46.76 -34.61 -20.95
CA GLU A 213 -47.77 -35.23 -20.09
C GLU A 213 -49.19 -34.83 -20.53
N ALA A 214 -49.40 -33.57 -20.92
CA ALA A 214 -50.67 -33.09 -21.44
C ALA A 214 -51.03 -33.72 -22.80
N LEU A 215 -50.06 -33.90 -23.69
CA LEU A 215 -50.27 -34.54 -25.00
C LEU A 215 -50.57 -36.03 -24.86
N GLU A 216 -49.87 -36.73 -23.97
CA GLU A 216 -50.11 -38.14 -23.68
C GLU A 216 -51.55 -38.35 -23.18
N SER A 217 -52.02 -37.48 -22.27
CA SER A 217 -53.41 -37.49 -21.80
C SER A 217 -54.42 -37.22 -22.93
N LYS A 218 -54.10 -36.34 -23.89
CA LYS A 218 -54.95 -36.09 -25.07
C LYS A 218 -54.99 -37.30 -26.00
N LEU A 219 -53.85 -37.95 -26.25
CA LEU A 219 -53.73 -39.15 -27.07
C LEU A 219 -54.54 -40.30 -26.47
N GLU A 220 -54.45 -40.50 -25.16
CA GLU A 220 -55.23 -41.54 -24.46
C GLU A 220 -56.74 -41.30 -24.62
N ARG A 221 -57.21 -40.05 -24.53
CA ARG A 221 -58.62 -39.70 -24.79
C ARG A 221 -59.01 -39.94 -26.25
N ALA A 222 -58.15 -39.58 -27.20
CA ALA A 222 -58.42 -39.77 -28.62
C ALA A 222 -58.50 -41.26 -28.98
N ASP A 223 -57.61 -42.09 -28.44
CA ASP A 223 -57.63 -43.55 -28.62
C ASP A 223 -58.92 -44.17 -28.09
N LYS A 224 -59.37 -43.77 -26.88
CA LYS A 224 -60.65 -44.20 -26.32
C LYS A 224 -61.83 -43.81 -27.22
N LEU A 225 -61.82 -42.59 -27.77
CA LEU A 225 -62.86 -42.11 -28.68
C LEU A 225 -62.90 -42.90 -29.99
N VAL A 226 -61.74 -43.14 -30.62
CA VAL A 226 -61.64 -43.91 -31.87
C VAL A 226 -62.14 -45.35 -31.66
N LYS A 227 -61.73 -46.00 -30.56
CA LYS A 227 -62.21 -47.34 -30.21
C LYS A 227 -63.72 -47.38 -30.01
N GLY A 228 -64.29 -46.41 -29.31
CA GLY A 228 -65.74 -46.30 -29.10
C GLY A 228 -66.51 -46.04 -30.41
N LEU A 229 -66.03 -45.09 -31.23
CA LEU A 229 -66.65 -44.75 -32.51
C LEU A 229 -66.56 -45.88 -33.53
N SER A 230 -65.54 -46.74 -33.48
CA SER A 230 -65.42 -47.86 -34.41
C SER A 230 -66.59 -48.83 -34.28
N GLY A 231 -67.06 -49.10 -33.06
CA GLY A 231 -68.26 -49.93 -32.84
C GLY A 231 -69.55 -49.23 -33.29
N GLU A 232 -69.66 -47.94 -32.98
CA GLU A 232 -70.80 -47.11 -33.42
C GLU A 232 -70.87 -46.98 -34.95
N TYR A 233 -69.74 -46.87 -35.65
CA TYR A 233 -69.66 -46.83 -37.10
C TYR A 233 -70.26 -48.10 -37.71
N THR A 234 -69.87 -49.28 -37.23
CA THR A 234 -70.45 -50.55 -37.68
C THR A 234 -71.95 -50.62 -37.40
N ARG A 235 -72.39 -50.15 -36.22
CA ARG A 235 -73.81 -50.08 -35.86
C ARG A 235 -74.60 -49.16 -36.78
N TRP A 236 -74.12 -47.93 -37.00
CA TRP A 236 -74.76 -46.96 -37.89
C TRP A 236 -74.80 -47.46 -39.33
N GLN A 237 -73.74 -48.11 -39.81
CA GLN A 237 -73.71 -48.72 -41.14
C GLN A 237 -74.78 -49.81 -41.28
N ALA A 238 -74.96 -50.65 -40.25
CA ALA A 238 -76.05 -51.63 -40.20
C ALA A 238 -77.44 -50.95 -40.17
N SER A 239 -77.64 -49.93 -39.33
CA SER A 239 -78.89 -49.17 -39.24
C SER A 239 -79.26 -48.48 -40.56
N ILE A 240 -78.30 -47.90 -41.28
CA ILE A 240 -78.52 -47.32 -42.61
C ILE A 240 -79.00 -48.40 -43.59
N GLY A 241 -78.40 -49.59 -43.56
CA GLY A 241 -78.85 -50.74 -44.33
C GLY A 241 -80.31 -51.10 -44.04
N THR A 242 -80.68 -51.20 -42.76
CA THR A 242 -82.06 -51.46 -42.32
C THR A 242 -83.01 -50.37 -42.80
N PHE A 243 -82.70 -49.09 -42.57
CA PHE A 243 -83.55 -47.97 -42.99
C PHE A 243 -83.72 -47.88 -44.51
N LYS A 244 -82.69 -48.23 -45.28
CA LYS A 244 -82.79 -48.31 -46.74
C LYS A 244 -83.77 -49.41 -47.18
N GLY A 245 -83.73 -50.57 -46.53
CA GLY A 245 -84.70 -51.64 -46.72
C GLY A 245 -86.13 -51.22 -46.33
N MET A 246 -86.31 -50.62 -45.15
CA MET A 246 -87.62 -50.08 -44.72
C MET A 246 -88.15 -49.03 -45.70
N THR A 247 -87.28 -48.17 -46.25
CA THR A 247 -87.67 -47.16 -47.24
C THR A 247 -88.14 -47.79 -48.55
N GLN A 248 -87.51 -48.88 -49.01
CA GLN A 248 -87.96 -49.63 -50.19
C GLN A 248 -89.33 -50.28 -49.95
N ASN A 249 -89.56 -50.79 -48.74
CA ASN A 249 -90.81 -51.46 -48.37
C ASN A 249 -91.92 -50.49 -47.94
N ALA A 250 -91.60 -49.20 -47.71
CA ALA A 250 -92.49 -48.23 -47.09
C ALA A 250 -93.84 -48.05 -47.82
N ILE A 251 -93.85 -48.11 -49.16
CA ILE A 251 -95.11 -48.02 -49.93
C ILE A 251 -95.99 -49.25 -49.67
N GLY A 252 -95.40 -50.45 -49.61
CA GLY A 252 -96.12 -51.69 -49.31
C GLY A 252 -96.60 -51.75 -47.86
N ASP A 253 -95.75 -51.37 -46.92
CA ASP A 253 -96.08 -51.34 -45.50
C ASP A 253 -97.17 -50.31 -45.17
N SER A 254 -97.31 -49.23 -45.97
CA SER A 254 -98.35 -48.21 -45.79
C SER A 254 -99.74 -48.61 -46.31
N LEU A 255 -99.85 -49.74 -47.02
CA LEU A 255 -101.09 -50.27 -47.59
C LEU A 255 -101.75 -51.37 -46.74
N ILE A 256 -101.09 -51.77 -45.64
CA ILE A 256 -101.57 -52.73 -44.64
C ILE A 256 -102.05 -51.95 -43.41
#